data_AF-B1J230-F1
#
_entry.id   AF-B1J230-F1
#
_cell.length_a   1.000
_cell.length_b   1.000
_cell.length_c   1.000
_cell.angle_alpha   90.00
_cell.angle_beta   90.00
_cell.angle_gamma   90.00
#
_symmetry.space_group_name_H-M   'P 1'
#
loop_
_entity.id
_entity.type
_entity.pdbx_description
1 polymer ?
#
loop_
_entity_poly.entity_id
_entity_poly.type
_entity_poly.pdbx_seq_one_letter_code
_entity_poly.pdbx_strand_id
1 'polypeptide(L)'
;MTNSEVLVVELYDLFRQRSAEVSRYIDFIEIIANNRSVSLAGETDGEIAPIAGAELSRELTKTLRANTYLLLYNLVEATMTNAIDAIHKAVDGDNLGFDQLSGNLQNIALSHFKRAIKDSHSSALDGRTHPIEIAITRLGYDREKIFSGNVDCAEIKTTAKKYGFQTADPNLNGRQTLRQLRDVRDKRNALAHGRLSFEQCGQDTSPEYLSKVHYQTTVYLRSVLWSISSYLRKKKYAAPTALPA
;
A
#
# COMPACT_ATOMS: atom_id res chain seq x y z
N MET A 1 -21.60 -9.22 11.99
CA MET A 1 -20.89 -8.82 10.75
C MET A 1 -20.33 -10.08 10.12
N THR A 2 -20.35 -10.21 8.79
CA THR A 2 -19.70 -11.36 8.11
C THR A 2 -18.18 -11.20 8.17
N ASN A 3 -17.42 -12.29 7.99
CA ASN A 3 -15.95 -12.25 7.92
C ASN A 3 -15.45 -11.21 6.90
N SER A 4 -16.05 -11.19 5.70
CA SER A 4 -15.74 -10.20 4.67
C SER A 4 -15.99 -8.75 5.11
N GLU A 5 -17.03 -8.47 5.91
CA GLU A 5 -17.27 -7.09 6.39
C GLU A 5 -16.22 -6.65 7.41
N VAL A 6 -15.77 -7.55 8.31
CA VAL A 6 -14.70 -7.24 9.26
C VAL A 6 -13.41 -6.89 8.51
N LEU A 7 -13.01 -7.72 7.54
CA LEU A 7 -11.83 -7.47 6.71
C LEU A 7 -11.92 -6.16 5.93
N VAL A 8 -13.11 -5.81 5.41
CA VAL A 8 -13.31 -4.54 4.70
C VAL A 8 -13.17 -3.35 5.65
N VAL A 9 -13.72 -3.42 6.86
CA VAL A 9 -13.58 -2.34 7.86
C VAL A 9 -12.11 -2.14 8.22
N GLU A 10 -11.40 -3.20 8.57
CA GLU A 10 -9.97 -3.17 8.89
C GLU A 10 -9.13 -2.56 7.75
N LEU A 11 -9.43 -2.96 6.51
CA LEU A 11 -8.73 -2.47 5.32
C LEU A 11 -8.89 -0.94 5.16
N TYR A 12 -10.10 -0.42 5.35
CA TYR A 12 -10.35 1.02 5.29
C TYR A 12 -9.77 1.78 6.49
N ASP A 13 -9.75 1.18 7.68
CA ASP A 13 -9.12 1.79 8.86
C ASP A 13 -7.62 1.96 8.68
N LEU A 14 -6.92 0.91 8.26
CA LEU A 14 -5.49 0.97 7.98
C LEU A 14 -5.16 1.99 6.90
N PHE A 15 -5.96 2.04 5.82
CA PHE A 15 -5.82 3.04 4.77
C PHE A 15 -6.01 4.47 5.30
N ARG A 16 -7.06 4.72 6.10
CA ARG A 16 -7.33 6.04 6.69
C ARG A 16 -6.21 6.49 7.61
N GLN A 17 -5.69 5.60 8.45
CA GLN A 17 -4.58 5.88 9.36
C GLN A 17 -3.33 6.32 8.59
N ARG A 18 -2.94 5.57 7.55
CA ARG A 18 -1.79 5.90 6.71
C ARG A 18 -2.01 7.18 5.90
N SER A 19 -3.20 7.38 5.33
CA SER A 19 -3.52 8.59 4.59
C SER A 19 -3.47 9.84 5.48
N ALA A 20 -3.96 9.74 6.73
CA ALA A 20 -3.89 10.80 7.73
C ALA A 20 -2.47 11.08 8.22
N GLU A 21 -1.62 10.05 8.32
CA GLU A 21 -0.18 10.20 8.58
C GLU A 21 0.48 11.07 7.50
N VAL A 22 0.26 10.75 6.21
CA VAL A 22 0.81 11.55 5.10
C VAL A 22 0.22 12.97 5.08
N SER A 23 -1.08 13.12 5.34
CA SER A 23 -1.74 14.43 5.37
C SER A 23 -1.10 15.34 6.42
N ARG A 24 -0.97 14.89 7.67
CA ARG A 24 -0.35 15.68 8.75
C ARG A 24 1.08 16.08 8.42
N TYR A 25 1.82 15.19 7.77
CA TYR A 25 3.17 15.49 7.34
C TYR A 25 3.19 16.58 6.25
N ILE A 26 2.33 16.49 5.24
CA ILE A 26 2.23 17.52 4.19
C ILE A 26 1.79 18.86 4.79
N ASP A 27 0.79 18.88 5.67
CA ASP A 27 0.34 20.10 6.35
C ASP A 27 1.50 20.77 7.09
N PHE A 28 2.34 19.99 7.77
CA PHE A 28 3.56 20.47 8.42
C PHE A 28 4.56 21.07 7.42
N ILE A 29 4.79 20.42 6.27
CA ILE A 29 5.69 20.93 5.22
C ILE A 29 5.15 22.22 4.60
N GLU A 30 3.84 22.33 4.37
CA GLU A 30 3.19 23.53 3.86
C GLU A 30 3.34 24.70 4.84
N ILE A 31 3.17 24.46 6.14
CA ILE A 31 3.44 25.47 7.17
C ILE A 31 4.89 25.94 7.08
N ILE A 32 5.87 25.03 6.98
CA ILE A 32 7.28 25.43 6.87
C ILE A 32 7.52 26.28 5.62
N ALA A 33 6.96 25.87 4.48
CA ALA A 33 7.21 26.53 3.21
C ALA A 33 6.54 27.91 3.07
N ASN A 34 5.39 28.12 3.72
CA ASN A 34 4.64 29.37 3.68
C ASN A 34 5.18 30.44 4.63
N ASN A 35 6.17 30.11 5.47
CA ASN A 35 6.76 31.02 6.44
C ASN A 35 8.19 31.40 6.05
N ARG A 36 8.53 32.70 6.19
CA ARG A 36 9.86 33.22 5.81
C ARG A 36 10.97 32.77 6.76
N SER A 37 10.64 32.56 8.03
CA SER A 37 11.53 32.04 9.06
C SER A 37 10.72 31.10 9.95
N VAL A 38 11.29 29.94 10.24
CA VAL A 38 10.70 28.91 11.09
C VAL A 38 11.77 28.46 12.06
N SER A 39 11.45 28.49 13.35
CA SER A 39 12.36 28.06 14.42
C SER A 39 11.57 27.28 15.46
N LEU A 40 12.22 26.33 16.13
CA LEU A 40 11.61 25.64 17.26
C LEU A 40 11.56 26.58 18.45
N ALA A 41 10.39 26.65 19.10
CA ALA A 41 10.23 27.33 20.37
C ALA A 41 10.32 26.33 21.53
N GLY A 42 10.91 26.78 22.64
CA GLY A 42 10.97 26.06 23.90
C GLY A 42 10.29 26.85 24.99
N GLU A 43 9.83 26.16 26.03
CA GLU A 43 9.35 26.79 27.25
C GLU A 43 10.48 26.82 28.28
N THR A 44 10.80 28.00 28.80
CA THR A 44 11.76 28.17 29.90
C THR A 44 11.14 29.15 30.90
N ASP A 45 11.03 28.72 32.16
CA ASP A 45 10.41 29.51 33.24
C ASP A 45 8.98 30.02 32.92
N GLY A 46 8.21 29.25 32.15
CA GLY A 46 6.83 29.58 31.76
C GLY A 46 6.71 30.53 30.57
N GLU A 47 7.82 30.96 29.98
CA GLU A 47 7.84 31.76 28.75
C GLU A 47 8.15 30.88 27.53
N ILE A 48 7.35 31.03 26.47
CA ILE A 48 7.57 30.37 25.18
C ILE A 48 8.36 31.31 24.28
N ALA A 49 9.60 30.93 23.96
CA ALA A 49 10.49 31.71 23.10
C ALA A 49 11.23 30.83 22.08
N PRO A 50 11.66 31.37 20.93
CA PRO A 50 12.51 30.65 19.98
C PRO A 50 13.81 30.18 20.63
N ILE A 51 14.21 28.95 20.37
CA ILE A 51 15.49 28.40 20.83
C ILE A 51 16.60 28.92 19.91
N ALA A 52 17.63 29.52 20.50
CA ALA A 52 18.78 30.01 19.76
C ALA A 52 19.46 28.88 18.97
N GLY A 53 19.63 29.06 17.66
CA GLY A 53 20.22 28.06 16.76
C GLY A 53 19.25 26.96 16.28
N ALA A 54 17.99 26.97 16.68
CA ALA A 54 16.98 26.00 16.24
C ALA A 54 16.18 26.43 15.00
N GLU A 55 16.74 27.34 14.19
CA GLU A 55 16.17 27.75 12.92
C GLU A 55 16.22 26.62 11.90
N LEU A 56 15.13 26.40 11.18
CA LEU A 56 15.10 25.40 10.12
C LEU A 56 15.89 25.91 8.92
N SER A 57 17.00 25.24 8.63
CA SER A 57 17.78 25.53 7.43
C SER A 57 17.00 25.20 6.15
N ARG A 58 17.44 25.80 5.04
CA ARG A 58 16.88 25.51 3.71
C ARG A 58 17.12 24.05 3.34
N GLU A 59 18.28 23.52 3.70
CA GLU A 59 18.73 22.14 3.45
C GLU A 59 17.85 21.15 4.21
N LEU A 60 17.57 21.41 5.49
CA LEU A 60 16.64 20.61 6.28
C LEU A 60 15.23 20.66 5.68
N THR A 61 14.76 21.84 5.25
CA THR A 61 13.45 21.98 4.61
C THR A 61 13.34 21.14 3.33
N LYS A 62 14.38 21.10 2.49
CA LYS A 62 14.42 20.23 1.30
C LYS A 62 14.36 18.76 1.71
N THR A 63 15.14 18.37 2.73
CA THR A 63 15.15 17.01 3.25
C THR A 63 13.77 16.58 3.72
N LEU A 64 13.08 17.46 4.46
CA LEU A 64 11.73 17.24 4.94
C LEU A 64 10.73 17.09 3.78
N ARG A 65 10.83 17.88 2.70
CA ARG A 65 9.98 17.70 1.49
C ARG A 65 10.21 16.35 0.81
N ALA A 66 11.47 15.94 0.66
CA ALA A 66 11.81 14.68 0.01
C ALA A 66 11.30 13.45 0.78
N ASN A 67 11.28 13.50 2.11
CA ASN A 67 10.72 12.45 2.94
C ASN A 67 9.25 12.13 2.60
N THR A 68 8.46 13.11 2.14
CA THR A 68 7.07 12.89 1.73
C THR A 68 6.93 11.79 0.67
N TYR A 69 7.93 11.60 -0.21
CA TYR A 69 7.91 10.52 -1.19
C TYR A 69 7.97 9.13 -0.55
N LEU A 70 8.67 8.97 0.57
CA LEU A 70 8.69 7.72 1.33
C LEU A 70 7.32 7.45 1.96
N LEU A 71 6.70 8.48 2.55
CA LEU A 71 5.36 8.37 3.16
C LEU A 71 4.29 8.05 2.11
N LEU A 72 4.30 8.75 0.98
CA LEU A 72 3.39 8.49 -0.15
C LEU A 72 3.56 7.08 -0.70
N TYR A 73 4.80 6.64 -0.86
CA TYR A 73 5.10 5.31 -1.34
C TYR A 73 4.62 4.24 -0.34
N ASN A 74 4.89 4.43 0.96
CA ASN A 74 4.42 3.53 2.01
C ASN A 74 2.88 3.44 2.04
N LEU A 75 2.18 4.56 1.87
CA LEU A 75 0.73 4.58 1.73
C LEU A 75 0.27 3.65 0.59
N VAL A 76 0.89 3.74 -0.59
CA VAL A 76 0.55 2.92 -1.75
C VAL A 76 0.82 1.44 -1.51
N GLU A 77 2.05 1.10 -1.11
CA GLU A 77 2.47 -0.29 -0.92
C GLU A 77 1.72 -0.96 0.23
N ALA A 78 1.56 -0.29 1.37
CA ALA A 78 0.81 -0.83 2.50
C ALA A 78 -0.66 -1.05 2.14
N THR A 79 -1.29 -0.09 1.43
CA THR A 79 -2.69 -0.22 1.00
C THR A 79 -2.87 -1.43 0.09
N MET A 80 -2.01 -1.60 -0.90
CA MET A 80 -2.09 -2.74 -1.82
C MET A 80 -1.77 -4.06 -1.14
N THR A 81 -0.76 -4.09 -0.27
CA THR A 81 -0.40 -5.30 0.50
C THR A 81 -1.56 -5.75 1.37
N ASN A 82 -2.19 -4.83 2.10
CA ASN A 82 -3.34 -5.12 2.94
C ASN A 82 -4.56 -5.55 2.13
N ALA A 83 -4.78 -4.96 0.95
CA ALA A 83 -5.89 -5.32 0.08
C ALA A 83 -5.78 -6.76 -0.43
N ILE A 84 -4.57 -7.19 -0.80
CA ILE A 84 -4.32 -8.57 -1.25
C ILE A 84 -4.35 -9.54 -0.07
N ASP A 85 -3.77 -9.17 1.07
CA ASP A 85 -3.82 -9.96 2.31
C ASP A 85 -5.26 -10.21 2.78
N ALA A 86 -6.14 -9.22 2.64
CA ALA A 86 -7.57 -9.38 2.94
C ALA A 86 -8.25 -10.45 2.06
N ILE A 87 -7.82 -10.65 0.81
CA ILE A 87 -8.34 -11.71 -0.05
C ILE A 87 -7.93 -13.09 0.50
N HIS A 88 -6.66 -13.26 0.85
CA HIS A 88 -6.16 -14.54 1.40
C HIS A 88 -6.79 -14.84 2.77
N LYS A 89 -6.93 -13.84 3.65
CA LYS A 89 -7.66 -13.98 4.91
C LYS A 89 -9.13 -14.36 4.72
N ALA A 90 -9.78 -13.87 3.67
CA ALA A 90 -11.15 -14.26 3.36
C ALA A 90 -11.24 -15.71 2.90
N VAL A 91 -10.32 -16.16 2.05
CA VAL A 91 -10.20 -17.58 1.63
C VAL A 91 -9.97 -18.48 2.84
N ASP A 92 -9.07 -18.10 3.73
CA ASP A 92 -8.76 -18.86 4.94
C ASP A 92 -9.93 -18.90 5.93
N GLY A 93 -10.56 -17.75 6.18
CA GLY A 93 -11.69 -17.65 7.12
C GLY A 93 -12.97 -18.33 6.61
N ASP A 94 -13.14 -18.45 5.29
CA ASP A 94 -14.19 -19.27 4.67
C ASP A 94 -13.78 -20.76 4.56
N ASN A 95 -12.54 -21.10 4.94
CA ASN A 95 -11.97 -22.46 4.91
C ASN A 95 -12.11 -23.13 3.54
N LEU A 96 -11.83 -22.40 2.45
CA LEU A 96 -11.96 -22.92 1.10
C LEU A 96 -10.81 -23.86 0.71
N GLY A 97 -11.18 -25.02 0.16
CA GLY A 97 -10.26 -25.92 -0.54
C GLY A 97 -9.89 -25.40 -1.93
N PHE A 98 -8.87 -26.01 -2.55
CA PHE A 98 -8.35 -25.59 -3.85
C PHE A 98 -9.39 -25.60 -4.97
N ASP A 99 -10.23 -26.64 -5.02
CA ASP A 99 -11.32 -26.82 -5.99
C ASP A 99 -12.44 -25.77 -5.85
N GLN A 100 -12.60 -25.20 -4.65
CA GLN A 100 -13.58 -24.17 -4.33
C GLN A 100 -13.09 -22.75 -4.65
N LEU A 101 -11.83 -22.58 -5.07
CA LEU A 101 -11.29 -21.28 -5.46
C LEU A 101 -11.71 -20.88 -6.88
N SER A 102 -11.78 -19.57 -7.12
CA SER A 102 -11.85 -19.03 -8.48
C SER A 102 -10.63 -19.46 -9.30
N GLY A 103 -10.77 -19.64 -10.60
CA GLY A 103 -9.65 -20.06 -11.46
C GLY A 103 -8.42 -19.14 -11.36
N ASN A 104 -8.63 -17.84 -11.12
CA ASN A 104 -7.54 -16.90 -10.85
C ASN A 104 -6.78 -17.25 -9.57
N LEU A 105 -7.50 -17.49 -8.47
CA LEU A 105 -6.88 -17.88 -7.20
C LEU A 105 -6.28 -19.28 -7.23
N GLN A 106 -6.84 -20.23 -8.00
CA GLN A 106 -6.21 -21.53 -8.22
C GLN A 106 -4.82 -21.38 -8.85
N ASN A 107 -4.69 -20.56 -9.90
CA ASN A 107 -3.40 -20.28 -10.52
C ASN A 107 -2.41 -19.63 -9.54
N ILE A 108 -2.90 -18.73 -8.68
CA ILE A 108 -2.11 -18.09 -7.63
C ILE A 108 -1.63 -19.13 -6.61
N ALA A 109 -2.55 -19.92 -6.06
CA ALA A 109 -2.28 -20.96 -5.07
C ALA A 109 -1.26 -21.99 -5.59
N LEU A 110 -1.43 -22.49 -6.81
CA LEU A 110 -0.46 -23.40 -7.44
C LEU A 110 0.93 -22.76 -7.58
N SER A 111 1.00 -21.48 -7.95
CA SER A 111 2.27 -20.78 -8.06
C SER A 111 2.96 -20.62 -6.71
N HIS A 112 2.20 -20.31 -5.65
CA HIS A 112 2.71 -20.22 -4.28
C HIS A 112 3.18 -21.57 -3.76
N PHE A 113 2.37 -22.62 -3.95
CA PHE A 113 2.67 -23.98 -3.54
C PHE A 113 3.92 -24.53 -4.24
N LYS A 114 4.03 -24.34 -5.56
CA LYS A 114 5.23 -24.72 -6.33
C LYS A 114 6.49 -24.06 -5.78
N ARG A 115 6.41 -22.78 -5.41
CA ARG A 115 7.54 -22.05 -4.79
C ARG A 115 7.87 -22.62 -3.42
N ALA A 116 6.87 -22.87 -2.57
CA ALA A 116 7.07 -23.45 -1.24
C ALA A 116 7.78 -24.81 -1.30
N ILE A 117 7.38 -25.70 -2.20
CA ILE A 117 8.02 -27.01 -2.39
C ILE A 117 9.48 -26.85 -2.84
N LYS A 118 9.75 -25.90 -3.75
CA LYS A 118 11.09 -25.67 -4.28
C LYS A 118 12.03 -25.08 -3.23
N ASP A 119 11.55 -24.14 -2.43
CA ASP A 119 12.34 -23.41 -1.45
C ASP A 119 12.44 -24.15 -0.11
N SER A 120 11.66 -25.21 0.10
CA SER A 120 11.66 -26.01 1.32
C SER A 120 11.26 -27.45 1.09
N HIS A 121 12.23 -28.36 1.13
CA HIS A 121 11.95 -29.77 1.34
C HIS A 121 11.53 -30.08 2.80
N SER A 122 11.81 -29.19 3.76
CA SER A 122 11.60 -29.43 5.20
C SER A 122 10.41 -28.70 5.83
N SER A 123 10.03 -27.49 5.38
CA SER A 123 8.88 -26.76 5.98
C SER A 123 7.51 -27.26 5.52
N ALA A 124 7.46 -28.12 4.50
CA ALA A 124 6.25 -28.86 4.12
C ALA A 124 5.83 -29.92 5.17
N LEU A 125 6.67 -30.15 6.20
CA LEU A 125 6.51 -31.18 7.23
C LEU A 125 6.39 -30.58 8.63
N ASP A 126 5.65 -29.46 8.79
CA ASP A 126 5.42 -28.84 10.11
C ASP A 126 4.45 -29.65 11.02
N GLY A 127 4.47 -30.98 10.90
CA GLY A 127 3.70 -31.93 11.72
C GLY A 127 2.17 -31.86 11.59
N ARG A 128 1.63 -30.90 10.85
CA ARG A 128 0.19 -30.74 10.61
C ARG A 128 -0.19 -31.39 9.29
N THR A 129 -0.80 -32.57 9.36
CA THR A 129 -1.43 -33.24 8.23
C THR A 129 -2.64 -32.41 7.77
N HIS A 130 -2.41 -31.46 6.87
CA HIS A 130 -3.52 -30.82 6.16
C HIS A 130 -3.86 -31.68 4.93
N PRO A 131 -5.15 -31.89 4.61
CA PRO A 131 -5.55 -32.36 3.29
C PRO A 131 -4.80 -31.59 2.21
N ILE A 132 -4.31 -32.27 1.18
CA ILE A 132 -3.44 -31.64 0.16
C ILE A 132 -4.10 -30.42 -0.50
N GLU A 133 -5.43 -30.44 -0.63
CA GLU A 133 -6.25 -29.34 -1.11
C GLU A 133 -6.15 -28.07 -0.23
N ILE A 134 -6.05 -28.21 1.10
CA ILE A 134 -5.85 -27.11 2.05
C ILE A 134 -4.38 -26.68 2.08
N ALA A 135 -3.46 -27.62 1.93
CA ALA A 135 -2.03 -27.32 1.84
C ALA A 135 -1.73 -26.45 0.61
N ILE A 136 -2.37 -26.71 -0.54
CA ILE A 136 -2.19 -25.92 -1.77
C ILE A 136 -2.69 -24.49 -1.59
N THR A 137 -3.79 -24.26 -0.87
CA THR A 137 -4.34 -22.91 -0.68
C THR A 137 -3.53 -22.08 0.33
N ARG A 138 -2.93 -22.73 1.34
CA ARG A 138 -2.26 -22.05 2.46
C ARG A 138 -0.75 -21.96 2.33
N LEU A 139 -0.09 -22.96 1.76
CA LEU A 139 1.37 -23.02 1.74
C LEU A 139 1.97 -22.11 0.66
N GLY A 140 2.99 -21.35 1.05
CA GLY A 140 3.77 -20.50 0.13
C GLY A 140 3.20 -19.12 -0.13
N TYR A 141 2.00 -18.82 0.40
CA TYR A 141 1.56 -17.44 0.57
C TYR A 141 2.43 -16.78 1.63
N ASP A 142 2.96 -15.61 1.28
CA ASP A 142 3.85 -14.83 2.12
C ASP A 142 3.55 -13.37 1.82
N ARG A 143 2.97 -12.69 2.80
CA ARG A 143 2.49 -11.31 2.68
C ARG A 143 3.62 -10.36 2.30
N GLU A 144 4.81 -10.55 2.87
CA GLU A 144 5.99 -9.71 2.63
C GLU A 144 6.55 -9.90 1.22
N LYS A 145 6.17 -10.98 0.53
CA LYS A 145 6.58 -11.28 -0.85
C LYS A 145 5.51 -10.96 -1.89
N ILE A 146 4.40 -10.30 -1.52
CA ILE A 146 3.38 -9.89 -2.50
C ILE A 146 3.97 -8.86 -3.46
N PHE A 147 4.66 -7.86 -2.92
CA PHE A 147 5.26 -6.78 -3.68
C PHE A 147 6.76 -6.73 -3.43
N SER A 148 7.54 -6.45 -4.48
CA SER A 148 9.00 -6.37 -4.43
C SER A 148 9.51 -4.94 -4.23
N GLY A 149 8.71 -4.06 -3.61
CA GLY A 149 9.08 -2.67 -3.42
C GLY A 149 9.02 -1.82 -4.68
N ASN A 150 8.14 -2.13 -5.65
CA ASN A 150 7.98 -1.35 -6.89
C ASN A 150 6.52 -1.05 -7.27
N VAL A 151 5.64 -0.92 -6.27
CA VAL A 151 4.20 -0.68 -6.51
C VAL A 151 3.95 0.67 -7.18
N ASP A 152 3.38 0.64 -8.38
CA ASP A 152 2.83 1.78 -9.12
C ASP A 152 1.48 1.40 -9.77
N CYS A 153 0.88 2.29 -10.58
CA CYS A 153 -0.37 2.00 -11.28
C CYS A 153 -0.29 0.75 -12.19
N ALA A 154 0.86 0.48 -12.81
CA ALA A 154 1.03 -0.68 -13.69
C ALA A 154 1.05 -1.97 -12.87
N GLU A 155 1.78 -1.98 -11.74
CA GLU A 155 1.82 -3.12 -10.83
C GLU A 155 0.44 -3.40 -10.20
N ILE A 156 -0.29 -2.34 -9.82
CA ILE A 156 -1.66 -2.44 -9.31
C ILE A 156 -2.58 -3.08 -10.37
N LYS A 157 -2.50 -2.64 -11.63
CA LYS A 157 -3.30 -3.18 -12.72
C LYS A 157 -2.96 -4.65 -13.03
N THR A 158 -1.68 -5.00 -13.04
CA THR A 158 -1.21 -6.37 -13.22
C THR A 158 -1.72 -7.27 -12.10
N THR A 159 -1.61 -6.81 -10.85
CA THR A 159 -2.13 -7.51 -9.68
C THR A 159 -3.65 -7.68 -9.75
N ALA A 160 -4.38 -6.64 -10.12
CA ALA A 160 -5.82 -6.70 -10.28
C ALA A 160 -6.27 -7.75 -11.30
N LYS A 161 -5.60 -7.81 -12.45
CA LYS A 161 -5.83 -8.85 -13.45
C LYS A 161 -5.53 -10.24 -12.89
N LYS A 162 -4.43 -10.41 -12.17
CA LYS A 162 -4.01 -11.68 -11.57
C LYS A 162 -5.05 -12.21 -10.57
N TYR A 163 -5.61 -11.35 -9.73
CA TYR A 163 -6.61 -11.72 -8.72
C TYR A 163 -8.06 -11.69 -9.22
N GLY A 164 -8.33 -11.05 -10.35
CA GLY A 164 -9.67 -10.99 -10.96
C GLY A 164 -10.56 -9.87 -10.42
N PHE A 165 -9.99 -8.77 -9.95
CA PHE A 165 -10.74 -7.57 -9.58
C PHE A 165 -10.49 -6.43 -10.58
N GLN A 166 -11.38 -5.43 -10.58
CA GLN A 166 -11.29 -4.29 -11.49
C GLN A 166 -10.54 -3.13 -10.85
N THR A 167 -9.84 -2.35 -11.66
CA THR A 167 -9.23 -1.07 -11.25
C THR A 167 -9.81 0.06 -12.07
N ALA A 168 -10.09 1.19 -11.44
CA ALA A 168 -10.45 2.41 -12.15
C ALA A 168 -9.29 2.92 -13.01
N ASP A 169 -9.59 3.77 -13.99
CA ASP A 169 -8.57 4.51 -14.73
C ASP A 169 -7.86 5.50 -13.77
N PRO A 170 -6.53 5.39 -13.58
CA PRO A 170 -5.79 6.32 -12.73
C PRO A 170 -5.86 7.78 -13.20
N ASN A 171 -6.12 8.03 -14.48
CA ASN A 171 -6.21 9.37 -15.05
C ASN A 171 -7.66 9.88 -15.19
N LEU A 172 -8.64 9.14 -14.67
CA LEU A 172 -10.05 9.52 -14.68
C LEU A 172 -10.23 10.96 -14.18
N ASN A 173 -11.05 11.74 -14.89
CA ASN A 173 -11.31 13.16 -14.63
C ASN A 173 -10.05 14.05 -14.74
N GLY A 174 -9.16 13.76 -15.69
CA GLY A 174 -7.97 14.58 -15.96
C GLY A 174 -6.87 14.49 -14.89
N ARG A 175 -6.93 13.48 -14.03
CA ARG A 175 -5.89 13.21 -13.03
C ARG A 175 -4.61 12.75 -13.71
N GLN A 176 -3.48 12.95 -13.02
CA GLN A 176 -2.17 12.54 -13.49
C GLN A 176 -1.60 11.38 -12.65
N THR A 177 -2.46 10.63 -11.95
CA THR A 177 -2.07 9.59 -11.00
C THR A 177 -1.12 8.56 -11.60
N LEU A 178 -1.29 8.21 -12.89
CA LEU A 178 -0.37 7.31 -13.59
C LEU A 178 1.07 7.83 -13.57
N ARG A 179 1.27 9.11 -13.89
CA ARG A 179 2.58 9.75 -13.88
C ARG A 179 3.07 9.97 -12.45
N GLN A 180 2.19 10.41 -11.55
CA GLN A 180 2.54 10.74 -10.18
C GLN A 180 2.98 9.51 -9.39
N LEU A 181 2.29 8.37 -9.48
CA LEU A 181 2.72 7.16 -8.77
C LEU A 181 4.01 6.56 -9.33
N ARG A 182 4.26 6.74 -10.63
CA ARG A 182 5.57 6.44 -11.22
C ARG A 182 6.66 7.31 -10.60
N ASP A 183 6.44 8.63 -10.53
CA ASP A 183 7.39 9.57 -9.90
C ASP A 183 7.63 9.22 -8.42
N VAL A 184 6.58 8.95 -7.65
CA VAL A 184 6.69 8.55 -6.23
C VAL A 184 7.56 7.32 -6.07
N ARG A 185 7.32 6.26 -6.86
CA ARG A 185 8.15 5.04 -6.85
C ARG A 185 9.59 5.36 -7.22
N ASP A 186 9.81 6.09 -8.31
CA ASP A 186 11.14 6.34 -8.86
C ASP A 186 11.97 7.22 -7.91
N LYS A 187 11.36 8.24 -7.28
CA LYS A 187 12.00 9.07 -6.25
C LYS A 187 12.30 8.28 -4.98
N ARG A 188 11.36 7.47 -4.47
CA ARG A 188 11.60 6.56 -3.34
C ARG A 188 12.77 5.62 -3.62
N ASN A 189 12.82 5.03 -4.82
CA ASN A 189 13.91 4.13 -5.21
C ASN A 189 15.24 4.88 -5.31
N ALA A 190 15.26 6.07 -5.91
CA ALA A 190 16.47 6.87 -6.00
C ALA A 190 17.02 7.24 -4.61
N LEU A 191 16.16 7.61 -3.67
CA LEU A 191 16.51 7.90 -2.27
C LEU A 191 17.03 6.64 -1.56
N ALA A 192 16.29 5.53 -1.62
CA ALA A 192 16.65 4.29 -0.91
C ALA A 192 17.97 3.66 -1.42
N HIS A 193 18.28 3.83 -2.70
CA HIS A 193 19.53 3.36 -3.29
C HIS A 193 20.67 4.39 -3.24
N GLY A 194 20.45 5.56 -2.63
CA GLY A 194 21.47 6.62 -2.53
C GLY A 194 21.84 7.28 -3.86
N ARG A 195 21.01 7.13 -4.91
CA ARG A 195 21.21 7.79 -6.21
C ARG A 195 20.90 9.28 -6.17
N LEU A 196 20.04 9.70 -5.25
CA LEU A 196 19.77 11.09 -4.92
C LEU A 196 19.90 11.27 -3.41
N SER A 197 20.48 12.39 -2.98
CA SER A 197 20.31 12.84 -1.60
C SER A 197 18.89 13.39 -1.39
N PHE A 198 18.45 13.44 -0.14
CA PHE A 198 17.16 14.05 0.21
C PHE A 198 17.11 15.53 -0.16
N GLU A 199 18.21 16.27 0.02
CA GLU A 199 18.28 17.68 -0.38
C GLU A 199 18.13 17.88 -1.89
N GLN A 200 18.79 17.04 -2.70
CA GLN A 200 18.66 17.06 -4.16
C GLN A 200 17.22 16.73 -4.59
N CYS A 201 16.61 15.72 -3.99
CA CYS A 201 15.24 15.35 -4.29
C CYS A 201 14.23 16.45 -3.89
N GLY A 202 14.45 17.09 -2.75
CA GLY A 202 13.56 18.12 -2.20
C GLY A 202 13.68 19.47 -2.88
N GLN A 203 14.80 19.76 -3.52
CA GLN A 203 15.05 21.00 -4.26
C GLN A 203 14.00 21.24 -5.36
N ASP A 204 13.65 20.20 -6.12
CA ASP A 204 12.75 20.27 -7.28
C ASP A 204 11.27 19.99 -6.93
N THR A 205 10.95 19.94 -5.64
CA THR A 205 9.63 19.49 -5.16
C THR A 205 8.93 20.61 -4.40
N SER A 206 7.75 21.02 -4.87
CA SER A 206 6.91 21.99 -4.16
C SER A 206 5.94 21.29 -3.19
N PRO A 207 5.63 21.88 -2.02
CA PRO A 207 4.61 21.36 -1.11
C PRO A 207 3.23 21.19 -1.76
N GLU A 208 2.83 22.16 -2.60
CA GLU A 208 1.53 22.14 -3.30
C GLU A 208 1.45 20.97 -4.28
N TYR A 209 2.58 20.65 -4.93
CA TYR A 209 2.68 19.46 -5.77
C TYR A 209 2.51 18.19 -4.95
N LEU A 210 3.18 18.07 -3.79
CA LEU A 210 3.06 16.91 -2.90
C LEU A 210 1.62 16.73 -2.39
N SER A 211 0.96 17.82 -2.00
CA SER A 211 -0.45 17.85 -1.60
C SER A 211 -1.36 17.34 -2.72
N LYS A 212 -1.13 17.82 -3.95
CA LYS A 212 -1.86 17.32 -5.14
C LYS A 212 -1.61 15.84 -5.40
N VAL A 213 -0.38 15.36 -5.27
CA VAL A 213 -0.02 13.94 -5.43
C VAL A 213 -0.71 13.09 -4.37
N HIS A 214 -0.70 13.52 -3.10
CA HIS A 214 -1.37 12.84 -2.00
C HIS A 214 -2.88 12.71 -2.23
N TYR A 215 -3.54 13.81 -2.62
CA TYR A 215 -4.96 13.80 -2.91
C TYR A 215 -5.29 12.82 -4.05
N GLN A 216 -4.63 12.95 -5.20
CA GLN A 216 -4.93 12.10 -6.37
C GLN A 216 -4.63 10.62 -6.10
N THR A 217 -3.54 10.33 -5.37
CA THR A 217 -3.19 8.99 -4.89
C THR A 217 -4.27 8.44 -3.97
N THR A 218 -4.70 9.22 -2.98
CA THR A 218 -5.74 8.81 -2.02
C THR A 218 -7.06 8.49 -2.73
N VAL A 219 -7.50 9.33 -3.69
CA VAL A 219 -8.74 9.05 -4.44
C VAL A 219 -8.59 7.78 -5.29
N TYR A 220 -7.44 7.57 -5.93
CA TYR A 220 -7.19 6.36 -6.72
C TYR A 220 -7.17 5.10 -5.85
N LEU A 221 -6.43 5.10 -4.74
CA LEU A 221 -6.38 3.98 -3.80
C LEU A 221 -7.78 3.67 -3.21
N ARG A 222 -8.57 4.68 -2.87
CA ARG A 222 -9.98 4.46 -2.44
C ARG A 222 -10.81 3.73 -3.50
N SER A 223 -10.61 4.03 -4.78
CA SER A 223 -11.30 3.32 -5.85
C SER A 223 -10.88 1.85 -5.95
N VAL A 224 -9.59 1.55 -5.71
CA VAL A 224 -9.07 0.17 -5.64
C VAL A 224 -9.69 -0.56 -4.45
N LEU A 225 -9.71 0.06 -3.27
CA LEU A 225 -10.32 -0.55 -2.07
C LEU A 225 -11.82 -0.78 -2.24
N TRP A 226 -12.50 0.08 -2.98
CA TRP A 226 -13.92 -0.13 -3.30
C TRP A 226 -14.11 -1.39 -4.18
N SER A 227 -13.27 -1.56 -5.20
CA SER A 227 -13.26 -2.78 -6.02
C SER A 227 -12.96 -4.04 -5.20
N ILE A 228 -11.98 -3.98 -4.28
CA ILE A 228 -11.63 -5.08 -3.38
C ILE A 228 -12.78 -5.40 -2.43
N SER A 229 -13.43 -4.37 -1.87
CA SER A 229 -14.57 -4.55 -0.99
C SER A 229 -15.74 -5.23 -1.71
N SER A 230 -16.01 -4.81 -2.95
CA SER A 230 -17.00 -5.46 -3.82
C SER A 230 -16.63 -6.91 -4.12
N TYR A 231 -15.35 -7.18 -4.39
CA TYR A 231 -14.81 -8.52 -4.62
C TYR A 231 -14.99 -9.43 -3.40
N LEU A 232 -14.66 -8.95 -2.19
CA LEU A 232 -14.79 -9.69 -0.92
C LEU A 232 -16.24 -9.97 -0.55
N ARG A 233 -17.13 -8.98 -0.68
CA ARG A 233 -18.57 -9.12 -0.36
C ARG A 233 -19.26 -10.09 -1.30
N LYS A 234 -18.91 -10.07 -2.59
CA LYS A 234 -19.46 -10.97 -3.61
C LYS A 234 -18.75 -12.33 -3.65
N LYS A 235 -17.81 -12.58 -2.73
CA LYS A 235 -16.99 -13.80 -2.67
C LYS A 235 -16.39 -14.20 -4.02
N LYS A 236 -15.91 -13.22 -4.79
CA LYS A 236 -15.33 -13.47 -6.13
C LYS A 236 -14.03 -14.27 -6.10
N TYR A 237 -13.50 -14.52 -4.91
CA TYR A 237 -12.40 -15.46 -4.67
C TYR A 237 -12.83 -16.92 -4.76
N ALA A 238 -14.11 -17.24 -4.59
CA ALA A 238 -14.64 -18.59 -4.68
C ALA A 238 -15.09 -18.93 -6.12
N ALA A 239 -15.13 -20.22 -6.44
CA ALA A 239 -15.73 -20.73 -7.66
C ALA A 239 -17.22 -20.34 -7.73
N PRO A 240 -17.77 -20.05 -8.93
CA PRO A 240 -19.21 -19.84 -9.08
C PRO A 240 -19.96 -21.07 -8.56
N THR A 241 -20.97 -20.87 -7.72
CA THR A 241 -21.86 -21.96 -7.31
C THR A 241 -22.48 -22.56 -8.58
N ALA A 242 -22.22 -23.84 -8.86
CA ALA A 242 -22.94 -24.53 -9.91
C ALA A 242 -24.43 -24.44 -9.58
N LEU A 243 -25.23 -23.86 -10.48
CA LEU A 243 -26.68 -23.97 -10.40
C LEU A 243 -26.99 -25.48 -10.40
N PRO A 244 -27.76 -26.00 -9.41
CA PRO A 244 -28.20 -27.38 -9.48
C PRO A 244 -28.96 -27.57 -10.80
N ALA A 245 -28.57 -28.60 -11.54
CA ALA A 245 -29.20 -29.01 -12.80
C ALA A 245 -30.65 -29.43 -12.58
#